data_AF-A0A357CTZ3-F1
#
_entry.id   AF-A0A357CTZ3-F1
#
_cell.length_a   1.000
_cell.length_b   1.000
_cell.length_c   1.000
_cell.angle_alpha   90.00
_cell.angle_beta   90.00
_cell.angle_gamma   90.00
#
_symmetry.space_group_name_H-M   'P 1'
#
loop_
_entity.id
_entity.type
_entity.pdbx_description
1 polymer ?
#
loop_
_entity_poly.entity_id
_entity_poly.type
_entity_poly.pdbx_seq_one_letter_code
_entity_poly.pdbx_strand_id
1 'polypeptide(L)' 'MSLDILKQRLKSDKPCGVYFFYGKEEYTKDHYVRELRKKVTSSPLPEFNHIVFDAEKSDVSEFFEAV' A
#
# COMPACT_ATOMS: atom_id res chain seq x y z
N MET A 1 7.01 12.89 0.80
CA MET A 1 7.06 12.71 -0.67
C MET A 1 5.90 13.48 -1.28
N SER A 2 6.08 14.15 -2.43
CA SER A 2 4.95 14.79 -3.13
C SER A 2 4.09 13.75 -3.84
N LEU A 3 2.78 14.03 -3.91
CA LEU A 3 1.76 13.24 -4.61
C LEU A 3 2.11 13.02 -6.11
N ASP A 4 2.85 13.96 -6.70
CA ASP A 4 3.27 13.90 -8.10
C ASP A 4 4.23 12.73 -8.38
N ILE A 5 5.12 12.42 -7.42
CA ILE A 5 6.07 11.31 -7.53
C ILE A 5 5.32 9.98 -7.48
N LEU A 6 4.30 9.88 -6.61
CA LEU A 6 3.44 8.70 -6.54
C LEU A 6 2.70 8.48 -7.86
N LYS A 7 2.10 9.54 -8.43
CA LYS A 7 1.44 9.49 -9.74
C LYS A 7 2.39 9.03 -10.86
N GLN A 8 3.63 9.52 -10.87
CA GLN A 8 4.63 9.06 -11.84
C GLN A 8 4.95 7.57 -11.66
N ARG A 9 5.18 7.11 -10.43
CA ARG A 9 5.47 5.70 -10.14
C ARG A 9 4.32 4.76 -10.49
N LEU A 10 3.09 5.17 -10.23
CA LEU A 10 1.89 4.43 -10.64
C LEU A 10 1.77 4.32 -12.17
N LYS A 11 2.16 5.37 -12.91
CA LYS A 11 2.21 5.36 -14.38
C LYS A 11 3.35 4.48 -14.91
N SER A 12 4.50 4.45 -14.23
CA SER A 12 5.66 3.64 -14.61
C SER A 12 5.52 2.15 -14.30
N ASP A 13 4.38 1.72 -13.75
CA ASP A 13 4.01 0.32 -13.44
C ASP A 13 5.00 -0.42 -12.51
N LYS A 14 5.85 0.33 -11.82
CA LYS A 14 6.87 -0.19 -10.90
C LYS A 14 6.85 0.62 -9.61
N PRO A 15 5.77 0.53 -8.81
CA PRO A 15 5.77 1.12 -7.49
C PRO A 15 6.84 0.42 -6.64
N CYS A 16 7.80 1.18 -6.11
CA CYS A 16 8.87 0.65 -5.28
C CYS A 16 9.07 1.47 -4.00
N GLY A 17 9.60 0.82 -2.95
CA GLY A 17 9.89 1.43 -1.66
C GLY A 17 8.66 1.57 -0.75
N VAL A 18 8.81 2.39 0.29
CA VAL A 18 7.81 2.61 1.35
C VAL A 18 7.02 3.89 1.08
N TYR A 19 5.71 3.83 1.27
CA TYR A 19 4.79 4.97 1.13
C TYR A 19 4.17 5.31 2.48
N PHE A 20 4.15 6.61 2.81
CA PHE A 20 3.52 7.12 4.02
C PHE A 20 2.41 8.10 3.65
N PHE A 21 1.16 7.70 3.90
CA PHE A 21 -0.03 8.51 3.63
C PHE A 21 -0.48 9.20 4.92
N TYR A 22 -0.55 10.52 4.92
CA TYR A 22 -0.98 11.32 6.07
C TYR A 22 -1.80 12.52 5.60
N GLY A 23 -2.71 13.00 6.44
CA GLY A 23 -3.59 14.13 6.13
C GLY A 23 -5.05 13.87 6.49
N LYS A 24 -5.84 14.96 6.52
CA LYS A 24 -7.26 14.96 6.89
C LYS A 24 -8.16 14.38 5.81
N GLU A 25 -7.71 14.34 4.56
CA GLU A 25 -8.53 13.87 3.45
C GLU A 25 -8.42 12.35 3.29
N GLU A 26 -9.42 11.62 3.76
CA GLU A 26 -9.47 10.16 3.73
C GLU A 26 -9.67 9.61 2.32
N TYR A 27 -10.57 10.22 1.55
CA TYR A 27 -10.88 9.78 0.19
C TYR A 27 -9.63 9.68 -0.70
N THR A 28 -8.76 10.68 -0.61
CA THR A 28 -7.52 10.72 -1.40
C THR A 28 -6.56 9.61 -0.99
N LYS A 29 -6.44 9.32 0.32
CA LYS A 29 -5.60 8.22 0.82
C LYS A 29 -6.11 6.88 0.29
N ASP A 30 -7.41 6.62 0.43
CA ASP A 30 -8.03 5.37 -0.02
C ASP A 30 -7.92 5.16 -1.52
N HIS A 31 -8.11 6.24 -2.29
CA HIS A 31 -7.98 6.19 -3.75
C HIS A 31 -6.59 5.70 -4.17
N TYR A 32 -5.52 6.31 -3.65
CA TYR A 32 -4.16 5.93 -4.03
C TYR A 32 -3.72 4.58 -3.47
N VAL A 33 -4.16 4.22 -2.26
CA VAL A 33 -3.92 2.88 -1.69
C VAL A 33 -4.57 1.81 -2.57
N ARG A 34 -5.80 2.05 -3.05
CA ARG A 34 -6.49 1.14 -3.96
C ARG A 34 -5.77 1.00 -5.30
N GLU A 35 -5.28 2.10 -5.87
CA GLU A 35 -4.50 2.06 -7.12
C GLU A 35 -3.19 1.30 -6.95
N LEU A 36 -2.47 1.48 -5.82
CA LEU A 36 -1.30 0.67 -5.50
C LEU A 36 -1.66 -0.81 -5.36
N ARG A 37 -2.71 -1.14 -4.60
CA ARG A 37 -3.15 -2.51 -4.37
C ARG A 37 -3.39 -3.26 -5.67
N LYS A 38 -4.12 -2.65 -6.63
CA LYS A 38 -4.39 -3.26 -7.95
C LYS A 38 -3.11 -3.70 -8.67
N LYS A 39 -2.01 -2.98 -8.49
CA LYS A 39 -0.71 -3.30 -9.11
C LYS A 39 0.02 -4.44 -8.42
N VAL A 40 -0.12 -4.60 -7.11
CA VAL A 40 0.55 -5.68 -6.36
C VAL A 40 -0.26 -6.99 -6.41
N THR A 41 -1.58 -6.90 -6.59
CA THR A 41 -2.49 -8.05 -6.67
C THR A 41 -2.66 -8.61 -8.08
N SER A 42 -1.93 -8.13 -9.10
CA SER A 42 -1.96 -8.70 -10.46
C SER A 42 -1.08 -9.96 -10.60
N SER A 43 -0.80 -10.64 -9.48
CA SER A 43 0.06 -11.83 -9.38
C SER A 43 -0.80 -13.10 -9.35
N PRO A 44 -0.26 -14.27 -9.75
CA PRO A 44 -0.95 -15.56 -9.62
C PRO A 44 -1.45 -15.86 -8.19
N LEU A 45 -0.80 -15.27 -7.18
CA LEU A 45 -1.09 -15.47 -5.76
C LEU A 45 -1.25 -14.11 -5.06
N PRO A 46 -2.39 -13.42 -5.24
CA PRO A 46 -2.60 -12.06 -4.72
C PRO A 46 -2.73 -12.01 -3.20
N GLU A 47 -3.13 -13.11 -2.57
CA GLU A 47 -3.34 -13.24 -1.12
C GLU A 47 -2.03 -13.18 -0.31
N PHE A 48 -0.91 -13.62 -0.88
CA PHE A 48 0.41 -13.52 -0.25
C PHE A 48 1.07 -12.15 -0.48
N ASN A 49 0.56 -11.38 -1.44
CA ASN A 49 1.15 -10.12 -1.87
C ASN A 49 0.57 -8.89 -1.15
N HIS A 50 -0.52 -9.07 -0.39
CA HIS A 50 -1.22 -7.96 0.26
C HIS A 50 -1.67 -8.35 1.66
N ILE A 51 -0.88 -7.91 2.65
CA ILE A 51 -1.13 -8.13 4.07
C ILE A 51 -1.52 -6.80 4.70
N VAL A 52 -2.60 -6.80 5.47
CA VAL A 52 -3.13 -5.60 6.13
C VAL A 52 -2.97 -5.77 7.62
N PHE A 53 -2.28 -4.82 8.25
CA PHE A 53 -2.16 -4.74 9.70
C PHE A 53 -3.01 -3.56 10.18
N ASP A 54 -3.83 -3.82 11.19
CA ASP A 54 -4.63 -2.81 11.88
C ASP A 54 -4.06 -2.66 13.29
N ALA A 55 -3.52 -1.49 13.63
CA ALA A 55 -2.87 -1.27 14.92
C ALA A 55 -3.80 -1.48 16.13
N GLU A 56 -5.12 -1.45 15.94
CA GLU A 56 -6.08 -1.71 17.02
C GLU A 56 -6.39 -3.20 17.21
N LYS A 57 -6.06 -4.05 16.22
CA LYS A 57 -6.48 -5.47 16.20
C LYS A 57 -5.34 -6.46 16.01
N SER A 58 -4.26 -6.02 15.37
CA SER A 58 -3.10 -6.83 15.04
C SER A 58 -2.02 -6.67 16.11
N ASP A 59 -1.43 -7.78 16.49
CA ASP A 59 -0.26 -7.76 17.37
C ASP A 59 1.01 -7.45 16.56
N VAL A 60 1.98 -6.78 17.17
CA VAL A 60 3.26 -6.45 16.52
C VAL A 60 4.04 -7.74 16.15
N SER A 61 3.81 -8.84 16.87
CA SER A 61 4.43 -10.14 16.55
C SER A 61 3.94 -10.68 15.20
N GLU A 62 2.67 -10.50 14.84
CA GLU A 62 2.13 -10.91 13.53
C GLU A 62 2.81 -10.17 12.37
N PHE A 63 3.24 -8.92 12.60
CA PHE A 63 4.01 -8.17 11.62
C PHE A 63 5.38 -8.79 11.35
N PHE A 64 6.07 -9.25 12.40
CA PHE A 64 7.39 -9.87 12.24
C PHE A 64 7.34 -11.25 11.57
N GLU A 65 6.25 -11.99 11.69
CA GLU A 65 6.09 -13.29 11.01
C GLU A 65 5.80 -13.15 9.51
N ALA A 66 5.27 -11.99 9.08
CA ALA A 66 4.85 -11.75 7.70
C ALA A 66 5.97 -11.20 6.79
N VAL A 67 7.10 -10.77 7.35
CA VAL A 67 8.24 -10.12 6.66
C VAL A 67 9.40 -11.10 6.51
#